data_AF-A0A955XMZ0-F1
#
_entry.id   AF-A0A955XMZ0-F1
#
_cell.length_a   1.000
_cell.length_b   1.000
_cell.length_c   1.000
_cell.angle_alpha   90.00
_cell.angle_beta   90.00
_cell.angle_gamma   90.00
#
_symmetry.space_group_name_H-M   'P 1'
#
loop_
_entity.id
_entity.type
_entity.pdbx_description
1 polymer ?
#
loop_
_entity_poly.entity_id
_entity_poly.type
_entity_poly.pdbx_seq_one_letter_code
_entity_poly.pdbx_strand_id
1 'polypeptide(L)'
;MLARLFLIALALVYLPGYVLLRAGEDATSPPLRFSRGFVVPIHVHSAGYVDIPYATLRDALESALTTWHVGGSTLRFARDPAGVDGDTPAMDGHNVVRFETRGLPPEVDPNSVLAFTSPVSAACTGVLLEVDVTFNAVTVTWSTDLRSRRADVETVALHEFGHLLGLDHTNDRDAVMFPSIVDRVRRDLHPDDLAGVRALYGDALGLSCERDADCRGGEVCLFTLLSDESVATACGPPVGRAGPGGRCDPDGGACENGCANGLCDGDGVCSALCRTDADCPGQQTCLPQDVGDGTLVNFCVDLQLCEDAVGACPAGQACAITDHPVENRLLRLCVDAGRAPLGEPCVQHEACAGALCIDGRCTGLCDRDADCGGVYVCTTEAIPLSGGGTQDVGFCALPTLDCARPSDCPAPLQCAFTLV
;
A
#
# COMPACT_ATOMS: atom_id res chain seq x y z
N MET A 1 35.37 34.09 46.98
CA MET A 1 35.12 33.78 45.55
C MET A 1 33.67 33.31 45.43
N LEU A 2 32.81 34.15 44.85
CA LEU A 2 31.41 33.84 44.58
C LEU A 2 31.33 33.00 43.30
N ALA A 3 30.80 31.77 43.39
CA ALA A 3 30.44 30.98 42.21
C ALA A 3 28.96 31.27 41.88
N ARG A 4 28.73 31.83 40.70
CA ARG A 4 27.42 32.11 40.11
C ARG A 4 26.67 30.79 39.89
N LEU A 5 25.52 30.58 40.55
CA LEU A 5 24.54 29.59 40.10
C LEU A 5 23.74 30.20 38.94
N PHE A 6 23.83 29.57 37.78
CA PHE A 6 22.93 29.81 36.65
C PHE A 6 21.53 29.32 37.01
N LEU A 7 20.54 30.22 36.90
CA LEU A 7 19.14 29.84 36.71
C LEU A 7 19.02 29.19 35.33
N ILE A 8 19.12 27.86 35.28
CA ILE A 8 18.56 27.12 34.16
C ILE A 8 17.06 27.08 34.43
N ALA A 9 16.30 27.82 33.62
CA ALA A 9 14.86 27.65 33.53
C ALA A 9 14.59 26.16 33.25
N LEU A 10 14.04 25.47 34.25
CA LEU A 10 13.46 24.15 34.05
C LEU A 10 12.29 24.39 33.11
N ALA A 11 12.52 24.21 31.80
CA ALA A 11 11.43 24.04 30.86
C ALA A 11 10.61 22.87 31.42
N LEU A 12 9.41 23.17 31.89
CA LEU A 12 8.36 22.17 32.01
C LEU A 12 8.25 21.55 30.61
N VAL A 13 8.88 20.40 30.41
CA VAL A 13 8.62 19.56 29.25
C VAL A 13 7.19 19.10 29.47
N TYR A 14 6.24 19.84 28.87
CA TYR A 14 4.87 19.40 28.73
C TYR A 14 4.97 18.09 27.93
N LEU A 15 4.74 16.95 28.60
CA LEU A 15 4.58 15.71 27.87
C LEU A 15 3.34 15.89 27.00
N PRO A 16 3.43 15.76 25.65
CA PRO A 16 2.29 16.01 24.77
C PRO A 16 1.08 15.15 25.17
N GLY A 17 -0.10 15.76 25.20
CA GLY A 17 -1.38 15.17 25.60
C GLY A 17 -2.33 14.90 24.42
N TYR A 18 -1.86 15.09 23.18
CA TYR A 18 -2.65 14.85 21.98
C TYR A 18 -3.08 13.38 21.87
N VAL A 19 -4.22 13.16 21.24
CA VAL A 19 -4.77 11.83 20.97
C VAL A 19 -4.99 11.70 19.47
N LEU A 20 -4.81 10.49 18.94
CA LEU A 20 -4.98 10.20 17.51
C LEU A 20 -6.16 9.25 17.35
N LEU A 21 -7.00 9.49 16.35
CA LEU A 21 -8.00 8.52 15.90
C LEU A 21 -7.27 7.29 15.38
N ARG A 22 -7.87 6.11 15.54
CA ARG A 22 -7.26 4.82 15.15
C ARG A 22 -8.25 3.96 14.38
N ALA A 23 -7.72 3.10 13.51
CA ALA A 23 -8.54 2.21 12.68
C ALA A 23 -9.24 1.08 13.47
N GLY A 24 -8.87 0.87 14.74
CA GLY A 24 -9.49 -0.10 15.63
C GLY A 24 -9.53 0.40 17.07
N GLU A 25 -10.24 -0.34 17.92
CA GLU A 25 -10.46 0.02 19.34
C GLU A 25 -9.21 -0.16 20.21
N ASP A 26 -8.20 -0.92 19.74
CA ASP A 26 -6.95 -1.12 20.47
C ASP A 26 -6.03 0.11 20.31
N ALA A 27 -5.37 0.50 21.40
CA ALA A 27 -4.35 1.55 21.40
C ALA A 27 -3.16 1.23 20.48
N THR A 28 -2.98 -0.05 20.10
CA THR A 28 -1.97 -0.48 19.13
C THR A 28 -2.42 -0.39 17.68
N SER A 29 -3.69 -0.14 17.39
CA SER A 29 -4.16 0.02 16.02
C SER A 29 -3.50 1.24 15.35
N PRO A 30 -3.23 1.18 14.03
CA PRO A 30 -2.59 2.29 13.34
C PRO A 30 -3.45 3.56 13.42
N PRO A 31 -2.81 4.74 13.52
CA PRO A 31 -3.53 6.00 13.54
C PRO A 31 -4.16 6.31 12.18
N LEU A 32 -5.32 6.96 12.20
CA LEU A 32 -5.98 7.44 10.99
C LEU A 32 -5.20 8.61 10.39
N ARG A 33 -4.93 8.56 9.09
CA ARG A 33 -4.24 9.63 8.37
C ARG A 33 -4.37 9.50 6.86
N PHE A 34 -4.31 10.61 6.15
CA PHE A 34 -4.19 10.56 4.68
C PHE A 34 -2.78 10.12 4.25
N SER A 35 -2.70 9.53 3.06
CA SER A 35 -1.43 9.24 2.39
C SER A 35 -0.62 10.53 2.17
N ARG A 36 0.71 10.42 2.17
CA ARG A 36 1.58 11.59 1.99
C ARG A 36 1.41 12.23 0.63
N GLY A 37 1.45 13.56 0.60
CA GLY A 37 1.36 14.32 -0.65
C GLY A 37 -0.04 14.29 -1.26
N PHE A 38 -0.97 13.57 -0.62
CA PHE A 38 -2.37 13.62 -0.94
C PHE A 38 -2.87 15.05 -0.75
N VAL A 39 -3.42 15.59 -1.83
CA VAL A 39 -4.14 16.85 -1.78
C VAL A 39 -5.56 16.47 -1.43
N VAL A 40 -5.97 16.72 -0.20
CA VAL A 40 -7.31 16.35 0.28
C VAL A 40 -8.33 17.24 -0.46
N PRO A 41 -9.15 16.67 -1.36
CA PRO A 41 -10.19 17.43 -2.04
C PRO A 41 -11.36 17.63 -1.07
N ILE A 42 -11.75 18.87 -0.80
CA ILE A 42 -12.89 19.21 0.06
C ILE A 42 -13.98 19.85 -0.80
N HIS A 43 -15.19 19.30 -0.70
CA HIS A 43 -16.40 19.88 -1.28
C HIS A 43 -17.23 20.54 -0.17
N VAL A 44 -17.58 21.81 -0.34
CA VAL A 44 -18.56 22.48 0.53
C VAL A 44 -19.92 22.38 -0.13
N HIS A 45 -20.81 21.60 0.48
CA HIS A 45 -22.14 21.29 -0.05
C HIS A 45 -22.87 22.56 -0.51
N SER A 46 -23.41 22.57 -1.73
CA SER A 46 -23.85 23.79 -2.41
C SER A 46 -25.04 24.49 -1.73
N ALA A 47 -25.87 23.74 -1.01
CA ALA A 47 -26.97 24.29 -0.19
C ALA A 47 -26.47 25.26 0.91
N GLY A 48 -25.22 25.12 1.36
CA GLY A 48 -24.64 25.95 2.41
C GLY A 48 -25.48 25.98 3.69
N TYR A 49 -25.59 27.16 4.29
CA TYR A 49 -26.44 27.40 5.46
C TYR A 49 -27.20 28.71 5.29
N VAL A 50 -28.53 28.67 5.37
CA VAL A 50 -29.44 29.75 4.94
C VAL A 50 -29.16 31.13 5.56
N ASP A 51 -28.66 31.16 6.79
CA ASP A 51 -28.42 32.40 7.54
C ASP A 51 -27.03 33.03 7.25
N ILE A 52 -26.18 32.36 6.46
CA ILE A 52 -24.83 32.84 6.14
C ILE A 52 -24.66 32.81 4.61
N PRO A 53 -24.29 33.92 3.96
CA PRO A 53 -24.02 33.91 2.53
C PRO A 53 -22.98 32.85 2.17
N TYR A 54 -23.24 32.05 1.13
CA TYR A 54 -22.41 30.90 0.77
C TYR A 54 -20.91 31.22 0.67
N ALA A 55 -20.56 32.35 0.05
CA ALA A 55 -19.16 32.79 -0.02
C ALA A 55 -18.55 33.04 1.37
N THR A 56 -19.26 33.74 2.26
CA THR A 56 -18.81 33.98 3.63
C THR A 56 -18.66 32.68 4.43
N LEU A 57 -19.59 31.73 4.23
CA LEU A 57 -19.50 30.41 4.86
C LEU A 57 -18.26 29.65 4.39
N ARG A 58 -18.09 29.56 3.08
CA ARG A 58 -16.94 28.90 2.45
C ARG A 58 -15.62 29.51 2.91
N ASP A 59 -15.50 30.84 2.91
CA ASP A 59 -14.28 31.53 3.32
C ASP A 59 -13.93 31.22 4.80
N ALA A 60 -14.92 31.05 5.68
CA ALA A 60 -14.69 30.64 7.07
C ALA A 60 -14.18 29.19 7.19
N LEU A 61 -14.72 28.26 6.38
CA LEU A 61 -14.23 26.88 6.31
C LEU A 61 -12.80 26.83 5.74
N GLU A 62 -12.52 27.57 4.67
CA GLU A 62 -11.19 27.67 4.07
C GLU A 62 -10.15 28.28 5.04
N SER A 63 -10.56 29.23 5.89
CA SER A 63 -9.71 29.77 6.96
C SER A 63 -9.28 28.68 7.94
N ALA A 64 -10.21 27.84 8.42
CA ALA A 64 -9.91 26.73 9.32
C ALA A 64 -8.94 25.70 8.68
N LEU A 65 -9.14 25.35 7.41
CA LEU A 65 -8.22 24.47 6.66
C LEU A 65 -6.82 25.11 6.54
N THR A 66 -6.78 26.43 6.28
CA THR A 66 -5.52 27.19 6.18
C THR A 66 -4.76 27.19 7.50
N THR A 67 -5.45 27.31 8.63
CA THR A 67 -4.84 27.26 9.96
C THR A 67 -4.10 25.93 10.19
N TRP A 68 -4.71 24.79 9.85
CA TRP A 68 -4.05 23.47 9.93
C TRP A 68 -2.84 23.35 9.01
N HIS A 69 -2.94 23.90 7.80
CA HIS A 69 -1.84 23.94 6.85
C HIS A 69 -0.63 24.72 7.41
N VAL A 70 -0.86 25.91 7.99
CA VAL A 70 0.19 26.74 8.60
C VAL A 70 0.78 26.11 9.87
N GLY A 71 -0.01 25.31 10.60
CA GLY A 71 0.42 24.60 11.82
C GLY A 71 1.57 23.60 11.63
N GLY A 72 1.93 23.29 10.38
CA GLY A 72 3.01 22.36 10.05
C GLY A 72 2.52 21.01 9.54
N SER A 73 1.26 20.91 9.11
CA SER A 73 0.83 19.79 8.30
C SER A 73 1.50 19.85 6.91
N THR A 74 2.09 18.76 6.46
CA THR A 74 2.54 18.65 5.06
C THR A 74 1.40 18.41 4.08
N LEU A 75 0.18 18.14 4.57
CA LEU A 75 -1.00 18.02 3.72
C LEU A 75 -1.37 19.34 3.06
N ARG A 76 -2.04 19.20 1.92
CA ARG A 76 -2.61 20.29 1.15
C ARG A 76 -4.09 20.02 1.03
N PHE A 77 -4.88 21.06 1.13
CA PHE A 77 -6.31 21.00 0.85
C PHE A 77 -6.56 21.69 -0.48
N ALA A 78 -7.45 21.14 -1.28
CA ALA A 78 -7.93 21.78 -2.48
C ALA A 78 -9.45 21.71 -2.54
N ARG A 79 -10.05 22.65 -3.27
CA ARG A 79 -11.45 22.53 -3.63
C ARG A 79 -11.62 21.30 -4.52
N ASP A 80 -12.60 20.47 -4.21
CA ASP A 80 -13.01 19.40 -5.10
C ASP A 80 -13.80 19.96 -6.29
N PRO A 81 -13.28 19.90 -7.52
CA PRO A 81 -14.02 20.35 -8.70
C PRO A 81 -15.08 19.36 -9.17
N ALA A 82 -14.96 18.09 -8.78
CA ALA A 82 -15.90 17.01 -9.10
C ALA A 82 -16.88 16.75 -7.95
N GLY A 83 -16.77 17.51 -6.86
CA GLY A 83 -17.58 17.38 -5.66
C GLY A 83 -19.07 17.25 -5.96
N VAL A 84 -19.66 16.19 -5.44
CA VAL A 84 -21.11 15.96 -5.49
C VAL A 84 -21.73 16.39 -4.17
N ASP A 85 -22.94 16.94 -4.25
CA ASP A 85 -23.75 17.19 -3.06
C ASP A 85 -24.27 15.85 -2.54
N GLY A 86 -23.54 15.27 -1.57
CA GLY A 86 -23.98 14.11 -0.81
C GLY A 86 -25.01 14.51 0.25
N ASP A 87 -26.21 13.91 0.21
CA ASP A 87 -27.25 14.11 1.23
C ASP A 87 -26.96 13.35 2.54
N THR A 88 -26.03 12.38 2.53
CA THR A 88 -25.61 11.58 3.69
C THR A 88 -24.13 11.23 3.59
N PRO A 89 -23.40 11.08 4.72
CA PRO A 89 -22.03 10.60 4.67
C PRO A 89 -21.95 9.21 4.03
N ALA A 90 -21.11 9.05 3.01
CA ALA A 90 -21.04 7.83 2.23
C ALA A 90 -19.73 7.76 1.44
N MET A 91 -19.10 6.58 1.43
CA MET A 91 -17.90 6.28 0.64
C MET A 91 -18.18 6.39 -0.87
N ASP A 92 -18.14 7.60 -1.41
CA ASP A 92 -18.44 7.99 -2.79
C ASP A 92 -17.27 8.68 -3.49
N GLY A 93 -16.16 8.85 -2.78
CA GLY A 93 -14.92 9.46 -3.25
C GLY A 93 -14.81 10.96 -2.94
N HIS A 94 -15.77 11.54 -2.21
CA HIS A 94 -15.83 12.98 -1.96
C HIS A 94 -15.84 13.30 -0.46
N ASN A 95 -14.93 14.16 -0.02
CA ASN A 95 -14.96 14.69 1.35
C ASN A 95 -15.91 15.89 1.40
N VAL A 96 -17.11 15.71 1.95
CA VAL A 96 -18.16 16.74 1.94
C VAL A 96 -18.31 17.41 3.30
N VAL A 97 -18.28 18.75 3.30
CA VAL A 97 -18.67 19.57 4.44
C VAL A 97 -20.10 20.07 4.23
N ARG A 98 -21.00 19.72 5.15
CA ARG A 98 -22.44 20.00 5.02
C ARG A 98 -23.08 20.50 6.32
N PHE A 99 -24.24 21.17 6.18
CA PHE A 99 -25.07 21.64 7.28
C PHE A 99 -26.43 20.92 7.23
N GLU A 100 -26.64 19.98 8.14
CA GLU A 100 -27.84 19.13 8.15
C GLU A 100 -29.01 19.82 8.86
N THR A 101 -30.13 19.98 8.16
CA THR A 101 -31.31 20.73 8.63
C THR A 101 -32.57 19.87 8.76
N ARG A 102 -32.60 18.69 8.12
CA ARG A 102 -33.78 17.82 8.04
C ARG A 102 -33.81 16.81 9.19
N GLY A 103 -32.64 16.33 9.61
CA GLY A 103 -32.52 15.40 10.73
C GLY A 103 -31.13 14.77 10.80
N LEU A 104 -30.64 14.54 12.02
CA LEU A 104 -29.38 13.84 12.26
C LEU A 104 -29.61 12.32 12.35
N PRO A 105 -28.56 11.50 12.17
CA PRO A 105 -28.63 10.07 12.47
C PRO A 105 -29.19 9.81 13.89
N PRO A 106 -29.97 8.74 14.12
CA PRO A 106 -30.60 8.44 15.40
C PRO A 106 -29.63 8.36 16.60
N GLU A 107 -28.37 8.04 16.32
CA GLU A 107 -27.30 7.88 17.31
C GLU A 107 -26.75 9.22 17.81
N VAL A 108 -26.99 10.32 17.07
CA VAL A 108 -26.50 11.66 17.38
C VAL A 108 -27.57 12.43 18.15
N ASP A 109 -27.29 12.78 19.40
CA ASP A 109 -28.18 13.68 20.16
C ASP A 109 -28.04 15.12 19.65
N PRO A 110 -29.09 15.67 19.01
CA PRO A 110 -29.02 17.00 18.44
C PRO A 110 -28.85 18.11 19.49
N ASN A 111 -29.07 17.85 20.79
CA ASN A 111 -28.94 18.89 21.82
C ASN A 111 -27.55 18.99 22.43
N SER A 112 -26.67 18.01 22.18
CA SER A 112 -25.32 17.94 22.74
C SER A 112 -24.21 17.94 21.70
N VAL A 113 -24.52 17.66 20.44
CA VAL A 113 -23.54 17.61 19.33
C VAL A 113 -23.67 18.83 18.43
N LEU A 114 -22.55 19.54 18.22
CA LEU A 114 -22.46 20.70 17.32
C LEU A 114 -22.14 20.29 15.89
N ALA A 115 -21.19 19.38 15.73
CA ALA A 115 -20.83 18.78 14.46
C ALA A 115 -20.22 17.41 14.74
N PHE A 116 -20.05 16.62 13.69
CA PHE A 116 -19.32 15.37 13.75
C PHE A 116 -18.62 15.10 12.43
N THR A 117 -17.53 14.36 12.53
CA THR A 117 -16.70 13.91 11.42
C THR A 117 -16.89 12.41 11.22
N SER A 118 -17.05 11.97 9.98
CA SER A 118 -17.33 10.58 9.60
C SER A 118 -16.19 10.06 8.71
N PRO A 119 -15.09 9.57 9.29
CA PRO A 119 -13.96 9.04 8.53
C PRO A 119 -14.24 7.62 8.02
N VAL A 120 -13.78 7.36 6.81
CA VAL A 120 -13.67 6.04 6.19
C VAL A 120 -12.18 5.76 5.97
N SER A 121 -11.70 4.64 6.50
CA SER A 121 -10.29 4.28 6.42
C SER A 121 -10.08 2.83 6.02
N ALA A 122 -8.94 2.57 5.38
CA ALA A 122 -8.41 1.24 5.19
C ALA A 122 -8.12 0.60 6.56
N ALA A 123 -8.81 -0.52 6.86
CA ALA A 123 -8.88 -1.11 8.20
C ALA A 123 -7.51 -1.36 8.87
N CYS A 124 -6.48 -1.74 8.10
CA CYS A 124 -5.20 -2.17 8.66
C CYS A 124 -4.07 -1.18 8.49
N THR A 125 -4.22 -0.21 7.62
CA THR A 125 -3.20 0.83 7.44
C THR A 125 -3.58 2.12 8.15
N GLY A 126 -4.86 2.30 8.49
CA GLY A 126 -5.41 3.58 8.97
C GLY A 126 -5.38 4.67 7.89
N VAL A 127 -5.13 4.32 6.62
CA VAL A 127 -5.17 5.28 5.54
C VAL A 127 -6.60 5.78 5.37
N LEU A 128 -6.82 7.08 5.58
CA LEU A 128 -8.08 7.75 5.31
C LEU A 128 -8.32 7.75 3.81
N LEU A 129 -9.47 7.20 3.43
CA LEU A 129 -9.96 7.13 2.05
C LEU A 129 -10.90 8.30 1.79
N GLU A 130 -11.77 8.60 2.76
CA GLU A 130 -12.76 9.66 2.69
C GLU A 130 -13.13 10.12 4.10
N VAL A 131 -13.51 11.39 4.23
CA VAL A 131 -13.98 11.98 5.48
C VAL A 131 -15.03 13.04 5.20
N ASP A 132 -16.24 12.81 5.69
CA ASP A 132 -17.30 13.82 5.70
C ASP A 132 -17.38 14.59 7.01
N VAL A 133 -17.79 15.85 6.94
CA VAL A 133 -18.03 16.70 8.11
C VAL A 133 -19.46 17.22 8.08
N THR A 134 -20.25 16.85 9.10
CA THR A 134 -21.64 17.28 9.23
C THR A 134 -21.79 18.25 10.39
N PHE A 135 -22.19 19.48 10.07
CA PHE A 135 -22.64 20.48 11.04
C PHE A 135 -24.11 20.25 11.37
N ASN A 136 -24.43 20.18 12.67
CA ASN A 136 -25.82 20.14 13.12
C ASN A 136 -26.47 21.50 12.88
N ALA A 137 -27.40 21.59 11.93
CA ALA A 137 -28.23 22.77 11.70
C ALA A 137 -29.72 22.52 12.03
N VAL A 138 -30.02 21.43 12.75
CA VAL A 138 -31.36 21.06 13.23
C VAL A 138 -31.71 21.87 14.49
N THR A 139 -30.77 21.98 15.43
CA THR A 139 -30.97 22.65 16.73
C THR A 139 -29.96 23.77 16.98
N VAL A 140 -28.84 23.78 16.27
CA VAL A 140 -27.79 24.81 16.41
C VAL A 140 -27.99 25.88 15.35
N THR A 141 -27.80 27.13 15.78
CA THR A 141 -27.74 28.27 14.86
C THR A 141 -26.30 28.73 14.73
N TRP A 142 -25.90 29.03 13.49
CA TRP A 142 -24.51 29.31 13.15
C TRP A 142 -24.27 30.77 12.80
N SER A 143 -23.02 31.21 12.96
CA SER A 143 -22.55 32.52 12.51
C SER A 143 -21.05 32.49 12.24
N THR A 144 -20.61 33.41 11.39
CA THR A 144 -19.18 33.76 11.21
C THR A 144 -18.83 35.09 11.89
N ASP A 145 -19.82 35.78 12.47
CA ASP A 145 -19.62 37.04 13.19
C ASP A 145 -19.20 36.76 14.64
N LEU A 146 -17.97 37.18 14.97
CA LEU A 146 -17.39 37.10 16.32
C LEU A 146 -18.23 37.80 17.40
N ARG A 147 -19.17 38.68 17.00
CA ARG A 147 -20.10 39.37 17.90
C ARG A 147 -21.45 38.66 18.07
N SER A 148 -21.75 37.66 17.26
CA SER A 148 -22.96 36.83 17.36
C SER A 148 -22.91 35.76 18.46
N ARG A 149 -23.93 35.66 19.31
CA ARG A 149 -24.02 34.63 20.37
C ARG A 149 -24.27 33.21 19.84
N ARG A 150 -24.42 33.06 18.52
CA ARG A 150 -24.56 31.78 17.81
C ARG A 150 -23.23 31.01 17.81
N ALA A 151 -23.26 29.74 17.45
CA ALA A 151 -22.06 28.93 17.31
C ALA A 151 -21.18 29.48 16.18
N ASP A 152 -19.88 29.58 16.43
CA ASP A 152 -18.91 30.09 15.48
C ASP A 152 -18.50 28.99 14.49
N VAL A 153 -18.77 29.19 13.21
CA VAL A 153 -18.50 28.18 12.17
C VAL A 153 -17.02 27.83 12.11
N GLU A 154 -16.13 28.82 12.09
CA GLU A 154 -14.70 28.59 11.91
C GLU A 154 -14.08 27.88 13.11
N THR A 155 -14.54 28.18 14.33
CA THR A 155 -14.12 27.47 15.56
C THR A 155 -14.47 25.98 15.49
N VAL A 156 -15.72 25.65 15.14
CA VAL A 156 -16.13 24.24 15.06
C VAL A 156 -15.50 23.56 13.85
N ALA A 157 -15.39 24.24 12.72
CA ALA A 157 -14.69 23.72 11.54
C ALA A 157 -13.23 23.40 11.85
N LEU A 158 -12.54 24.25 12.61
CA LEU A 158 -11.15 23.99 13.00
C LEU A 158 -11.04 22.70 13.84
N HIS A 159 -11.99 22.45 14.73
CA HIS A 159 -12.09 21.21 15.51
C HIS A 159 -12.36 19.99 14.64
N GLU A 160 -13.42 20.02 13.83
CA GLU A 160 -13.78 18.90 12.95
C GLU A 160 -12.69 18.62 11.91
N PHE A 161 -11.99 19.65 11.42
CA PHE A 161 -10.85 19.43 10.52
C PHE A 161 -9.65 18.80 11.22
N GLY A 162 -9.54 18.90 12.55
CA GLY A 162 -8.60 18.09 13.32
C GLY A 162 -8.96 16.61 13.29
N HIS A 163 -10.25 16.27 13.45
CA HIS A 163 -10.73 14.90 13.26
C HIS A 163 -10.53 14.41 11.82
N LEU A 164 -10.78 15.25 10.82
CA LEU A 164 -10.51 14.94 9.42
C LEU A 164 -9.04 14.62 9.18
N LEU A 165 -8.15 15.26 9.92
CA LEU A 165 -6.72 15.00 9.87
C LEU A 165 -6.30 13.76 10.67
N GLY A 166 -7.20 13.12 11.43
CA GLY A 166 -6.91 11.94 12.24
C GLY A 166 -6.60 12.23 13.71
N LEU A 167 -6.87 13.43 14.21
CA LEU A 167 -6.74 13.75 15.64
C LEU A 167 -8.00 13.36 16.39
N ASP A 168 -7.84 12.84 17.60
CA ASP A 168 -8.93 12.56 18.53
C ASP A 168 -8.95 13.62 19.64
N HIS A 169 -9.99 13.59 20.46
CA HIS A 169 -10.17 14.53 21.55
C HIS A 169 -9.04 14.47 22.57
N THR A 170 -8.54 15.65 22.94
CA THR A 170 -7.59 15.82 24.04
C THR A 170 -8.30 16.26 25.32
N ASN A 171 -7.69 15.98 26.47
CA ASN A 171 -8.16 16.48 27.76
C ASN A 171 -7.63 17.89 28.08
N ASP A 172 -6.77 18.45 27.21
CA ASP A 172 -6.28 19.83 27.36
C ASP A 172 -7.38 20.83 26.98
N ARG A 173 -7.86 21.59 27.97
CA ARG A 173 -8.96 22.55 27.81
C ARG A 173 -8.62 23.73 26.91
N ASP A 174 -7.35 24.01 26.67
CA ASP A 174 -6.90 25.13 25.84
C ASP A 174 -6.70 24.72 24.38
N ALA A 175 -6.71 23.42 24.09
CA ALA A 175 -6.58 22.87 22.74
C ALA A 175 -7.84 23.03 21.89
N VAL A 176 -7.66 23.13 20.57
CA VAL A 176 -8.77 23.06 19.61
C VAL A 176 -9.47 21.72 19.73
N MET A 177 -8.72 20.62 19.88
CA MET A 177 -9.27 19.26 19.99
C MET A 177 -9.93 18.94 21.34
N PHE A 178 -10.15 19.92 22.21
CA PHE A 178 -10.97 19.70 23.42
C PHE A 178 -12.45 19.46 23.01
N PRO A 179 -13.14 18.43 23.53
CA PRO A 179 -14.47 17.99 23.06
C PRO A 179 -15.61 18.98 23.31
N SER A 180 -15.37 20.12 23.94
CA SER A 180 -16.41 21.08 24.30
C SER A 180 -15.97 22.51 24.03
N ILE A 181 -16.89 23.33 23.53
CA ILE A 181 -16.65 24.75 23.38
C ILE A 181 -16.66 25.41 24.76
N VAL A 182 -15.47 25.61 25.33
CA VAL A 182 -15.26 26.37 26.57
C VAL A 182 -15.16 27.87 26.32
N ASP A 183 -14.58 28.26 25.18
CA ASP A 183 -14.50 29.64 24.72
C ASP A 183 -15.35 29.81 23.47
N ARG A 184 -16.07 30.94 23.37
CA ARG A 184 -16.98 31.19 22.25
C ARG A 184 -16.29 31.22 20.87
N VAL A 185 -15.00 31.56 20.84
CA VAL A 185 -14.19 31.62 19.61
C VAL A 185 -12.84 31.00 19.91
N ARG A 186 -12.45 30.00 19.12
CA ARG A 186 -11.13 29.35 19.18
C ARG A 186 -10.70 28.99 17.76
N ARG A 187 -9.84 29.83 17.18
CA ARG A 187 -9.42 29.74 15.76
C ARG A 187 -7.91 29.60 15.57
N ASP A 188 -7.17 29.49 16.68
CA ASP A 188 -5.71 29.32 16.71
C ASP A 188 -5.38 27.94 17.29
N LEU A 189 -4.36 27.27 16.73
CA LEU A 189 -3.91 25.96 17.21
C LEU A 189 -3.10 26.09 18.50
N HIS A 190 -3.39 25.22 19.45
CA HIS A 190 -2.61 25.03 20.66
C HIS A 190 -1.35 24.19 20.38
N PRO A 191 -0.27 24.28 21.18
CA PRO A 191 0.88 23.39 21.06
C PRO A 191 0.55 21.89 21.05
N ASP A 192 -0.53 21.48 21.73
CA ASP A 192 -1.01 20.09 21.72
C ASP A 192 -1.53 19.68 20.32
N ASP A 193 -2.36 20.53 19.70
CA ASP A 193 -2.87 20.34 18.34
C ASP A 193 -1.72 20.27 17.31
N LEU A 194 -0.74 21.17 17.45
CA LEU A 194 0.46 21.22 16.62
C LEU A 194 1.33 19.97 16.77
N ALA A 195 1.44 19.43 17.99
CA ALA A 195 2.18 18.21 18.24
C ALA A 195 1.50 16.99 17.61
N GLY A 196 0.17 16.88 17.75
CA GLY A 196 -0.62 15.80 17.13
C GLY A 196 -0.53 15.80 15.61
N VAL A 197 -0.78 16.95 14.96
CA VAL A 197 -0.75 17.01 13.49
C VAL A 197 0.66 16.77 12.94
N ARG A 198 1.72 17.15 13.67
CA ARG A 198 3.11 16.86 13.29
C ARG A 198 3.49 15.40 13.53
N ALA A 199 2.89 14.73 14.51
CA ALA A 199 3.08 13.30 14.68
C ALA A 199 2.54 12.52 13.47
N LEU A 200 1.47 13.01 12.83
CA LEU A 200 0.92 12.41 11.60
C LEU A 200 1.61 12.88 10.32
N TYR A 201 1.96 14.17 10.22
CA TYR A 201 2.34 14.81 8.94
C TYR A 201 3.62 15.64 8.98
N GLY A 202 4.36 15.66 10.09
CA GLY A 202 5.50 16.56 10.32
C GLY A 202 6.86 16.07 9.81
N ASP A 203 7.06 14.74 9.69
CA ASP A 203 8.34 14.16 9.26
C ASP A 203 8.31 13.71 7.78
N ALA A 204 9.39 14.02 7.07
CA ALA A 204 9.55 13.73 5.64
C ALA A 204 9.88 12.25 5.31
N LEU A 205 9.55 11.27 6.15
CA LEU A 205 9.81 9.84 5.91
C LEU A 205 8.62 8.96 6.34
N GLY A 206 8.20 8.03 5.48
CA GLY A 206 7.48 6.79 5.85
C GLY A 206 5.96 6.87 6.05
N LEU A 207 5.18 7.36 5.08
CA LEU A 207 3.70 7.30 5.16
C LEU A 207 3.11 6.29 4.18
N SER A 208 3.66 6.17 2.97
CA SER A 208 3.56 4.98 2.14
C SER A 208 4.87 4.20 2.24
N CYS A 209 4.79 2.90 2.00
CA CYS A 209 5.92 1.99 2.06
C CYS A 209 5.74 0.88 1.02
N GLU A 210 6.87 0.32 0.58
CA GLU A 210 6.89 -0.82 -0.36
C GLU A 210 7.65 -2.01 0.25
N ARG A 211 8.10 -1.87 1.50
CA ARG A 211 8.82 -2.87 2.30
C ARG A 211 8.96 -2.39 3.74
N ASP A 212 9.13 -3.31 4.68
CA ASP A 212 9.28 -2.97 6.12
C ASP A 212 10.46 -2.04 6.40
N ALA A 213 11.53 -2.12 5.60
CA ALA A 213 12.70 -1.27 5.73
C ALA A 213 12.46 0.22 5.41
N ASP A 214 11.30 0.55 4.83
CA ASP A 214 10.89 1.95 4.63
C ASP A 214 10.30 2.57 5.92
N CYS A 215 9.97 1.73 6.91
CA CYS A 215 9.32 2.11 8.16
C CYS A 215 10.33 2.27 9.31
N ARG A 216 9.98 3.10 10.30
CA ARG A 216 10.88 3.44 11.42
C ARG A 216 10.52 2.62 12.65
N GLY A 217 11.52 2.21 13.40
CA GLY A 217 11.37 1.80 14.80
C GLY A 217 10.30 0.72 15.03
N GLY A 218 10.57 -0.53 14.65
CA GLY A 218 9.69 -1.66 14.96
C GLY A 218 8.34 -1.68 14.24
N GLU A 219 8.02 -0.64 13.47
CA GLU A 219 6.92 -0.63 12.51
C GLU A 219 7.21 -1.56 11.32
N VAL A 220 6.14 -2.01 10.69
CA VAL A 220 6.13 -2.79 9.45
C VAL A 220 5.32 -2.07 8.39
N CYS A 221 5.49 -2.47 7.13
CA CYS A 221 4.72 -1.94 6.04
C CYS A 221 3.37 -2.64 5.96
N LEU A 222 2.35 -2.03 6.56
CA LEU A 222 0.98 -2.56 6.60
C LEU A 222 0.35 -2.52 5.22
N PHE A 223 -0.43 -3.53 4.89
CA PHE A 223 -1.13 -3.71 3.62
C PHE A 223 -2.65 -3.82 3.84
N THR A 224 -3.44 -3.23 2.94
CA THR A 224 -4.88 -3.48 2.87
C THR A 224 -5.32 -3.43 1.41
N LEU A 225 -5.99 -4.50 0.97
CA LEU A 225 -6.73 -4.51 -0.29
C LEU A 225 -8.09 -3.86 -0.06
N LEU A 226 -8.40 -2.86 -0.87
CA LEU A 226 -9.65 -2.10 -0.80
C LEU A 226 -10.73 -2.77 -1.65
N SER A 227 -11.99 -2.42 -1.40
CA SER A 227 -13.13 -3.02 -2.10
C SER A 227 -13.22 -2.64 -3.57
N ASP A 228 -12.53 -1.56 -3.97
CA ASP A 228 -12.36 -1.13 -5.36
C ASP A 228 -11.10 -1.73 -6.01
N GLU A 229 -10.55 -2.80 -5.41
CA GLU A 229 -9.38 -3.53 -5.89
C GLU A 229 -8.08 -2.70 -5.92
N SER A 230 -8.10 -1.52 -5.29
CA SER A 230 -6.91 -0.72 -5.05
C SER A 230 -6.21 -1.10 -3.74
N VAL A 231 -4.97 -0.65 -3.56
CA VAL A 231 -4.15 -1.01 -2.39
C VAL A 231 -3.79 0.22 -1.57
N ALA A 232 -3.97 0.12 -0.26
CA ALA A 232 -3.41 1.04 0.70
C ALA A 232 -2.20 0.40 1.40
N THR A 233 -1.07 1.10 1.42
CA THR A 233 0.08 0.75 2.26
C THR A 233 0.44 1.89 3.21
N ALA A 234 0.83 1.54 4.44
CA ALA A 234 1.33 2.52 5.39
C ALA A 234 2.24 1.91 6.45
N CYS A 235 3.21 2.69 6.92
CA CYS A 235 4.04 2.28 8.06
C CYS A 235 3.24 2.32 9.35
N GLY A 236 3.24 1.25 10.12
CA GLY A 236 2.62 1.24 11.43
C GLY A 236 3.04 0.06 12.29
N PRO A 237 2.58 0.00 13.54
CA PRO A 237 2.87 -1.12 14.42
C PRO A 237 2.33 -2.44 13.83
N PRO A 238 3.01 -3.58 14.06
CA PRO A 238 2.53 -4.87 13.62
C PRO A 238 1.12 -5.18 14.14
N VAL A 239 0.22 -5.58 13.26
CA VAL A 239 -1.16 -5.96 13.59
C VAL A 239 -1.29 -7.45 13.94
N GLY A 240 -0.34 -8.25 13.47
CA GLY A 240 -0.19 -9.67 13.79
C GLY A 240 1.17 -10.01 14.40
N ARG A 241 1.37 -11.29 14.69
CA ARG A 241 2.62 -11.81 15.29
C ARG A 241 3.48 -12.61 14.33
N ALA A 242 2.90 -13.12 13.24
CA ALA A 242 3.60 -13.92 12.25
C ALA A 242 4.34 -13.00 11.27
N GLY A 243 5.67 -13.17 11.17
CA GLY A 243 6.44 -12.60 10.08
C GLY A 243 6.27 -13.41 8.78
N PRO A 244 6.91 -13.00 7.69
CA PRO A 244 6.79 -13.71 6.42
C PRO A 244 7.25 -15.17 6.52
N GLY A 245 6.57 -16.07 5.81
CA GLY A 245 6.70 -17.53 5.94
C GLY A 245 5.95 -18.12 7.14
N GLY A 246 5.41 -17.30 8.03
CA GLY A 246 4.55 -17.74 9.13
C GLY A 246 3.16 -18.14 8.65
N ARG A 247 2.41 -18.90 9.47
CA ARG A 247 1.02 -19.27 9.16
C ARG A 247 0.07 -18.12 9.47
N CYS A 248 -0.96 -17.98 8.64
CA CYS A 248 -2.04 -17.04 8.82
C CYS A 248 -3.40 -17.66 8.46
N ASP A 249 -4.45 -16.93 8.80
CA ASP A 249 -5.83 -17.24 8.42
C ASP A 249 -6.19 -16.47 7.13
N PRO A 250 -6.28 -17.13 5.97
CA PRO A 250 -6.61 -16.45 4.71
C PRO A 250 -8.05 -15.91 4.69
N ASP A 251 -8.94 -16.44 5.55
CA ASP A 251 -10.32 -15.96 5.71
C ASP A 251 -10.41 -14.85 6.78
N GLY A 252 -9.32 -14.60 7.50
CA GLY A 252 -9.23 -13.54 8.50
C GLY A 252 -9.27 -12.15 7.84
N GLY A 253 -9.91 -11.19 8.50
CA GLY A 253 -9.85 -9.79 8.08
C GLY A 253 -8.39 -9.34 7.96
N ALA A 254 -8.11 -8.32 7.15
CA ALA A 254 -6.74 -7.92 6.82
C ALA A 254 -5.85 -7.63 8.06
N CYS A 255 -6.41 -7.33 9.24
CA CYS A 255 -5.65 -7.04 10.46
C CYS A 255 -5.74 -8.17 11.49
N GLU A 256 -6.55 -9.19 11.20
CA GLU A 256 -6.89 -10.29 12.09
C GLU A 256 -6.42 -11.64 11.54
N ASN A 257 -5.87 -11.66 10.32
CA ASN A 257 -5.29 -12.87 9.70
C ASN A 257 -4.02 -13.39 10.40
N GLY A 258 -3.43 -12.61 11.32
CA GLY A 258 -2.28 -13.00 12.13
C GLY A 258 -0.91 -12.61 11.57
N CYS A 259 -0.84 -12.12 10.33
CA CYS A 259 0.39 -11.58 9.74
C CYS A 259 0.73 -10.20 10.31
N ALA A 260 2.00 -9.97 10.59
CA ALA A 260 2.49 -8.71 11.15
C ALA A 260 2.09 -7.50 10.31
N ASN A 261 2.15 -7.64 8.98
CA ASN A 261 1.79 -6.61 8.00
C ASN A 261 0.35 -6.71 7.45
N GLY A 262 -0.42 -7.71 7.90
CA GLY A 262 -1.75 -8.00 7.36
C GLY A 262 -1.78 -8.67 6.00
N LEU A 263 -0.63 -9.09 5.43
CA LEU A 263 -0.57 -9.76 4.13
C LEU A 263 -0.50 -11.28 4.31
N CYS A 264 -1.65 -11.93 4.16
CA CYS A 264 -1.79 -13.39 4.12
C CYS A 264 -2.12 -13.83 2.68
N ASP A 265 -1.35 -14.76 2.14
CA ASP A 265 -1.65 -15.33 0.82
C ASP A 265 -2.78 -16.39 0.89
N GLY A 266 -3.26 -16.82 -0.28
CA GLY A 266 -4.33 -17.81 -0.39
C GLY A 266 -3.97 -19.21 0.13
N ASP A 267 -2.67 -19.48 0.34
CA ASP A 267 -2.17 -20.74 0.91
C ASP A 267 -2.05 -20.68 2.45
N GLY A 268 -2.42 -19.54 3.05
CA GLY A 268 -2.38 -19.33 4.50
C GLY A 268 -0.97 -19.08 5.02
N VAL A 269 -0.12 -18.44 4.21
CA VAL A 269 1.24 -18.05 4.56
C VAL A 269 1.38 -16.53 4.51
N CYS A 270 2.04 -15.97 5.53
CA CYS A 270 2.35 -14.56 5.55
C CYS A 270 3.41 -14.21 4.51
N SER A 271 3.18 -13.15 3.76
CA SER A 271 4.14 -12.61 2.80
C SER A 271 4.66 -11.23 3.23
N ALA A 272 5.54 -10.64 2.44
CA ALA A 272 6.05 -9.28 2.61
C ALA A 272 5.98 -8.51 1.31
N LEU A 273 5.74 -7.20 1.40
CA LEU A 273 5.98 -6.26 0.31
C LEU A 273 7.48 -6.13 0.04
N CYS A 274 7.87 -6.02 -1.22
CA CYS A 274 9.28 -5.98 -1.63
C CYS A 274 9.52 -5.08 -2.84
N ARG A 275 10.76 -4.58 -2.98
CA ARG A 275 11.26 -3.93 -4.20
C ARG A 275 12.20 -4.82 -5.00
N THR A 276 12.91 -5.73 -4.31
CA THR A 276 13.94 -6.62 -4.85
C THR A 276 13.95 -7.92 -4.06
N ASP A 277 14.63 -8.95 -4.56
CA ASP A 277 14.76 -10.23 -3.84
C ASP A 277 15.45 -10.07 -2.49
N ALA A 278 16.32 -9.06 -2.36
CA ALA A 278 17.02 -8.75 -1.11
C ALA A 278 16.10 -8.28 0.02
N ASP A 279 14.86 -7.87 -0.30
CA ASP A 279 13.85 -7.52 0.69
C ASP A 279 13.13 -8.76 1.25
N CYS A 280 13.23 -9.88 0.54
CA CYS A 280 12.51 -11.09 0.87
C CYS A 280 13.30 -11.99 1.84
N PRO A 281 12.65 -12.51 2.88
CA PRO A 281 13.33 -13.39 3.82
C PRO A 281 13.63 -14.76 3.21
N GLY A 282 14.80 -15.31 3.55
CA GLY A 282 15.19 -16.64 3.09
C GLY A 282 15.56 -16.66 1.61
N GLN A 283 14.98 -17.59 0.85
CA GLN A 283 15.19 -17.76 -0.59
C GLN A 283 13.95 -17.34 -1.40
N GLN A 284 13.06 -16.55 -0.80
CA GLN A 284 11.88 -16.04 -1.48
C GLN A 284 12.25 -15.02 -2.57
N THR A 285 11.40 -14.91 -3.58
CA THR A 285 11.59 -14.06 -4.75
C THR A 285 10.56 -12.93 -4.75
N CYS A 286 10.98 -11.72 -5.13
CA CYS A 286 10.12 -10.56 -5.21
C CYS A 286 9.44 -10.47 -6.57
N LEU A 287 8.16 -10.82 -6.64
CA LEU A 287 7.41 -10.86 -7.90
C LEU A 287 6.12 -10.06 -7.83
N PRO A 288 5.73 -9.41 -8.95
CA PRO A 288 4.45 -8.72 -9.04
C PRO A 288 3.31 -9.74 -8.97
N GLN A 289 2.38 -9.52 -8.05
CA GLN A 289 1.13 -10.26 -7.93
C GLN A 289 -0.02 -9.35 -8.34
N ASP A 290 -0.95 -9.89 -9.11
CA ASP A 290 -2.22 -9.19 -9.43
C ASP A 290 -3.15 -9.32 -8.23
N VAL A 291 -3.52 -8.18 -7.66
CA VAL A 291 -4.41 -8.08 -6.50
C VAL A 291 -5.84 -7.67 -6.87
N GLY A 292 -6.13 -7.51 -8.17
CA GLY A 292 -7.43 -7.11 -8.69
C GLY A 292 -7.32 -5.98 -9.72
N ASP A 293 -8.22 -6.00 -10.71
CA ASP A 293 -8.33 -5.04 -11.82
C ASP A 293 -7.00 -4.74 -12.56
N GLY A 294 -6.04 -5.67 -12.52
CA GLY A 294 -4.71 -5.52 -13.11
C GLY A 294 -3.74 -4.68 -12.28
N THR A 295 -4.09 -4.37 -11.02
CA THR A 295 -3.20 -3.73 -10.06
C THR A 295 -2.12 -4.73 -9.65
N LEU A 296 -0.87 -4.43 -10.00
CA LEU A 296 0.28 -5.26 -9.65
C LEU A 296 0.98 -4.71 -8.41
N VAL A 297 1.18 -5.57 -7.41
CA VAL A 297 1.97 -5.27 -6.22
C VAL A 297 3.01 -6.34 -6.00
N ASN A 298 4.24 -5.94 -5.70
CA ASN A 298 5.35 -6.85 -5.51
C ASN A 298 5.29 -7.49 -4.12
N PHE A 299 5.20 -8.82 -4.09
CA PHE A 299 5.24 -9.61 -2.86
C PHE A 299 6.37 -10.64 -2.89
N CYS A 300 6.83 -11.01 -1.70
CA CYS A 300 7.75 -12.11 -1.50
C CYS A 300 7.01 -13.43 -1.64
N VAL A 301 7.29 -14.14 -2.72
CA VAL A 301 6.71 -15.46 -3.00
C VAL A 301 7.76 -16.54 -2.79
N ASP A 302 7.32 -17.67 -2.26
CA ASP A 302 8.16 -18.85 -2.15
C ASP A 302 8.08 -19.62 -3.47
N LEU A 303 9.22 -19.69 -4.18
CA LEU A 303 9.33 -20.41 -5.44
C LEU A 303 10.31 -21.57 -5.28
N GLN A 304 9.97 -22.70 -5.88
CA GLN A 304 10.88 -23.82 -5.96
C GLN A 304 11.88 -23.60 -7.10
N LEU A 305 13.01 -22.98 -6.79
CA LEU A 305 14.04 -22.61 -7.76
C LEU A 305 14.98 -23.78 -8.11
N CYS A 306 15.52 -23.73 -9.32
CA CYS A 306 16.56 -24.64 -9.84
C CYS A 306 17.75 -23.87 -10.41
N GLU A 307 18.06 -22.72 -9.81
CA GLU A 307 19.13 -21.81 -10.23
C GLU A 307 20.51 -22.48 -10.25
N ASP A 308 20.82 -23.26 -9.21
CA ASP A 308 22.15 -23.86 -9.04
C ASP A 308 22.41 -25.07 -9.97
N ALA A 309 21.35 -25.75 -10.43
CA ALA A 309 21.46 -26.90 -11.32
C ALA A 309 20.11 -27.23 -11.97
N VAL A 310 20.12 -27.43 -13.30
CA VAL A 310 18.93 -27.84 -14.08
C VAL A 310 18.31 -29.18 -13.65
N GLY A 311 19.08 -30.03 -12.95
CA GLY A 311 18.63 -31.31 -12.39
C GLY A 311 18.20 -31.26 -10.92
N ALA A 312 18.09 -30.07 -10.31
CA ALA A 312 17.73 -29.92 -8.90
C ALA A 312 16.23 -30.19 -8.61
N CYS A 313 15.39 -30.25 -9.65
CA CYS A 313 13.96 -30.40 -9.48
C CYS A 313 13.55 -31.80 -8.98
N PRO A 314 12.50 -31.90 -8.15
CA PRO A 314 11.89 -33.15 -7.71
C PRO A 314 11.45 -34.05 -8.87
N ALA A 315 11.23 -35.32 -8.56
CA ALA A 315 10.77 -36.29 -9.54
C ALA A 315 9.42 -35.89 -10.16
N GLY A 316 9.36 -35.87 -11.49
CA GLY A 316 8.18 -35.42 -12.25
C GLY A 316 8.18 -33.94 -12.62
N GLN A 317 9.20 -33.18 -12.18
CA GLN A 317 9.40 -31.79 -12.52
C GLN A 317 10.67 -31.59 -13.34
N ALA A 318 10.72 -30.48 -14.08
CA ALA A 318 11.88 -30.04 -14.83
C ALA A 318 12.12 -28.56 -14.60
N CYS A 319 13.38 -28.15 -14.80
CA CYS A 319 13.77 -26.77 -14.68
C CYS A 319 13.37 -26.00 -15.94
N ALA A 320 12.57 -24.95 -15.78
CA ALA A 320 12.14 -24.04 -16.84
C ALA A 320 12.57 -22.60 -16.52
N ILE A 321 12.70 -21.78 -17.57
CA ILE A 321 12.96 -20.35 -17.41
C ILE A 321 11.64 -19.57 -17.40
N THR A 322 11.58 -18.55 -16.55
CA THR A 322 10.57 -17.49 -16.63
C THR A 322 11.25 -16.15 -16.45
N ASP A 323 10.54 -15.08 -16.77
CA ASP A 323 11.05 -13.73 -16.58
C ASP A 323 10.90 -13.25 -15.13
N HIS A 324 11.89 -12.50 -14.66
CA HIS A 324 11.89 -11.78 -13.39
C HIS A 324 11.73 -10.29 -13.68
N PRO A 325 10.50 -9.77 -13.75
CA PRO A 325 10.26 -8.40 -14.20
C PRO A 325 10.84 -7.35 -13.26
N VAL A 326 10.96 -7.66 -11.97
CA VAL A 326 11.49 -6.74 -10.94
C VAL A 326 13.01 -6.54 -11.06
N GLU A 327 13.78 -7.62 -11.20
CA GLU A 327 15.25 -7.55 -11.30
C GLU A 327 15.76 -7.60 -12.75
N ASN A 328 14.85 -7.64 -13.73
CA ASN A 328 15.15 -7.74 -15.16
C ASN A 328 16.20 -8.83 -15.45
N ARG A 329 15.87 -10.07 -15.07
CA ARG A 329 16.66 -11.28 -15.30
C ARG A 329 15.74 -12.47 -15.55
N LEU A 330 16.26 -13.60 -16.00
CA LEU A 330 15.51 -14.84 -16.02
C LEU A 330 15.65 -15.56 -14.68
N LEU A 331 14.55 -16.16 -14.24
CA LEU A 331 14.48 -17.10 -13.14
C LEU A 331 14.44 -18.52 -13.69
N ARG A 332 15.08 -19.45 -12.97
CA ARG A 332 14.97 -20.88 -13.20
C ARG A 332 14.10 -21.50 -12.10
N LEU A 333 12.91 -21.98 -12.46
CA LEU A 333 11.98 -22.63 -11.53
C LEU A 333 11.65 -24.06 -11.94
N CYS A 334 11.35 -24.87 -10.94
CA CYS A 334 10.83 -26.20 -11.15
C CYS A 334 9.34 -26.14 -11.49
N VAL A 335 9.00 -26.72 -12.65
CA VAL A 335 7.62 -26.85 -13.13
C VAL A 335 7.31 -28.31 -13.40
N ASP A 336 6.02 -28.66 -13.39
CA ASP A 336 5.59 -30.00 -13.77
C ASP A 336 5.99 -30.32 -15.21
N ALA A 337 6.61 -31.48 -15.40
CA ALA A 337 7.14 -31.90 -16.68
C ALA A 337 6.29 -33.01 -17.29
N GLY A 338 6.23 -33.01 -18.62
CA GLY A 338 5.63 -34.07 -19.38
C GLY A 338 6.54 -35.30 -19.47
N ARG A 339 6.28 -36.12 -20.48
CA ARG A 339 7.02 -37.38 -20.67
C ARG A 339 7.72 -37.48 -22.02
N ALA A 340 7.47 -36.53 -22.93
CA ALA A 340 8.07 -36.57 -24.26
C ALA A 340 9.57 -36.26 -24.17
N PRO A 341 10.45 -37.19 -24.61
CA PRO A 341 11.89 -36.98 -24.55
C PRO A 341 12.37 -35.89 -25.53
N LEU A 342 13.64 -35.48 -25.38
CA LEU A 342 14.29 -34.49 -26.25
C LEU A 342 14.15 -34.85 -27.74
N GLY A 343 13.75 -33.86 -28.54
CA GLY A 343 13.54 -33.94 -29.99
C GLY A 343 12.19 -34.50 -30.44
N GLU A 344 11.33 -34.98 -29.53
CA GLU A 344 9.98 -35.38 -29.90
C GLU A 344 9.13 -34.16 -30.29
N PRO A 345 8.15 -34.30 -31.20
CA PRO A 345 7.23 -33.23 -31.54
C PRO A 345 6.40 -32.77 -30.33
N CYS A 346 6.21 -31.47 -30.21
CA CYS A 346 5.39 -30.87 -29.16
C CYS A 346 4.62 -29.65 -29.67
N VAL A 347 3.58 -29.29 -28.92
CA VAL A 347 2.79 -28.06 -29.13
C VAL A 347 2.83 -27.18 -27.87
N GLN A 348 2.99 -27.79 -26.70
CA GLN A 348 2.99 -27.13 -25.41
C GLN A 348 4.22 -27.55 -24.61
N HIS A 349 4.71 -26.64 -23.76
CA HIS A 349 5.92 -26.81 -22.95
C HIS A 349 5.79 -28.01 -22.00
N GLU A 350 4.62 -28.18 -21.40
CA GLU A 350 4.30 -29.18 -20.38
C GLU A 350 4.21 -30.60 -20.95
N ALA A 351 4.20 -30.77 -22.28
CA ALA A 351 4.27 -32.10 -22.90
C ALA A 351 5.68 -32.71 -22.80
N CYS A 352 6.70 -31.86 -22.68
CA CYS A 352 8.10 -32.22 -22.75
C CYS A 352 8.67 -32.59 -21.38
N ALA A 353 9.54 -33.60 -21.36
CA ALA A 353 10.24 -34.02 -20.15
C ALA A 353 11.20 -32.94 -19.62
N GLY A 354 11.67 -32.03 -20.48
CA GLY A 354 12.44 -30.84 -20.10
C GLY A 354 11.61 -29.57 -19.96
N ALA A 355 10.27 -29.69 -19.93
CA ALA A 355 9.31 -28.58 -19.82
C ALA A 355 9.48 -27.44 -20.85
N LEU A 356 10.12 -27.71 -21.99
CA LEU A 356 10.36 -26.71 -23.03
C LEU A 356 10.04 -27.27 -24.41
N CYS A 357 9.15 -26.58 -25.11
CA CYS A 357 8.83 -26.83 -26.51
C CYS A 357 9.31 -25.64 -27.34
N ILE A 358 10.37 -25.82 -28.13
CA ILE A 358 10.94 -24.77 -28.98
C ILE A 358 10.90 -25.28 -30.43
N ASP A 359 10.37 -24.46 -31.33
CA ASP A 359 10.19 -24.81 -32.75
C ASP A 359 9.46 -26.14 -32.98
N GLY A 360 8.48 -26.44 -32.11
CA GLY A 360 7.68 -27.66 -32.17
C GLY A 360 8.43 -28.93 -31.75
N ARG A 361 9.59 -28.81 -31.08
CA ARG A 361 10.42 -29.92 -30.60
C ARG A 361 10.71 -29.78 -29.11
N CYS A 362 10.64 -30.91 -28.41
CA CYS A 362 10.97 -30.95 -27.00
C CYS A 362 12.47 -30.71 -26.78
N THR A 363 12.78 -29.78 -25.89
CA THR A 363 14.12 -29.50 -25.40
C THR A 363 14.09 -29.38 -23.86
N GLY A 364 15.21 -28.99 -23.26
CA GLY A 364 15.36 -28.74 -21.83
C GLY A 364 16.53 -27.80 -21.59
N LEU A 365 16.56 -27.18 -20.41
CA LEU A 365 17.70 -26.36 -19.99
C LEU A 365 18.93 -27.23 -19.73
N CYS A 366 20.10 -26.65 -19.94
CA CYS A 366 21.38 -27.27 -19.62
C CYS A 366 22.40 -26.22 -19.17
N ASP A 367 23.33 -26.65 -18.32
CA ASP A 367 24.52 -25.87 -18.00
C ASP A 367 25.77 -26.46 -18.69
N ARG A 368 25.68 -27.71 -19.16
CA ARG A 368 26.74 -28.46 -19.85
C ARG A 368 26.16 -29.60 -20.68
N ASP A 369 26.93 -30.12 -21.64
CA ASP A 369 26.51 -31.21 -22.55
C ASP A 369 26.00 -32.47 -21.82
N ALA A 370 26.56 -32.76 -20.64
CA ALA A 370 26.19 -33.91 -19.84
C ALA A 370 24.73 -33.87 -19.34
N ASP A 371 24.11 -32.70 -19.32
CA ASP A 371 22.73 -32.52 -18.85
C ASP A 371 21.71 -32.92 -19.92
N CYS A 372 22.11 -32.92 -21.21
CA CYS A 372 21.22 -33.21 -22.33
C CYS A 372 21.11 -34.70 -22.68
N GLY A 373 22.20 -35.46 -22.46
CA GLY A 373 22.24 -36.88 -22.76
C GLY A 373 22.12 -37.23 -24.25
N GLY A 374 22.43 -38.49 -24.58
CA GLY A 374 22.35 -38.99 -25.95
C GLY A 374 23.29 -38.25 -26.90
N VAL A 375 22.73 -37.73 -28.00
CA VAL A 375 23.47 -36.98 -29.04
C VAL A 375 23.28 -35.46 -28.95
N TYR A 376 22.57 -34.98 -27.93
CA TYR A 376 22.32 -33.56 -27.74
C TYR A 376 23.49 -32.92 -27.00
N VAL A 377 23.78 -31.67 -27.34
CA VAL A 377 24.80 -30.83 -26.71
C VAL A 377 24.15 -29.57 -26.15
N CYS A 378 24.81 -28.92 -25.21
CA CYS A 378 24.31 -27.71 -24.61
C CYS A 378 24.71 -26.50 -25.46
N THR A 379 23.72 -25.86 -26.08
CA THR A 379 23.92 -24.67 -26.91
C THR A 379 23.35 -23.45 -26.20
N THR A 380 24.10 -22.35 -26.21
CA THR A 380 23.67 -21.09 -25.58
C THR A 380 22.92 -20.22 -26.57
N GLU A 381 21.77 -19.72 -26.15
CA GLU A 381 20.96 -18.74 -26.89
C GLU A 381 20.75 -17.49 -26.02
N ALA A 382 20.79 -16.32 -26.66
CA ALA A 382 20.55 -15.04 -25.99
C ALA A 382 19.04 -14.76 -25.94
N ILE A 383 18.47 -14.86 -24.74
CA ILE A 383 17.03 -14.67 -24.52
C ILE A 383 16.74 -13.21 -24.18
N PRO A 384 15.84 -12.52 -24.92
CA PRO A 384 15.41 -11.17 -24.60
C PRO A 384 14.70 -11.09 -23.26
N LEU A 385 15.02 -10.06 -22.47
CA LEU A 385 14.39 -9.78 -21.17
C LEU A 385 13.28 -8.75 -21.32
N SER A 386 12.25 -8.83 -20.46
CA SER A 386 11.11 -7.90 -20.55
C SER A 386 11.48 -6.44 -20.31
N GLY A 387 12.42 -6.17 -19.40
CA GLY A 387 12.97 -4.83 -19.15
C GLY A 387 14.07 -4.42 -20.13
N GLY A 388 14.33 -5.22 -21.16
CA GLY A 388 15.32 -4.98 -22.19
C GLY A 388 16.69 -5.59 -21.90
N GLY A 389 17.48 -5.79 -22.96
CA GLY A 389 18.71 -6.58 -22.91
C GLY A 389 18.46 -8.06 -23.19
N THR A 390 19.50 -8.87 -23.01
CA THR A 390 19.44 -10.32 -23.21
C THR A 390 20.20 -11.05 -22.12
N GLN A 391 19.77 -12.27 -21.78
CA GLN A 391 20.48 -13.20 -20.92
C GLN A 391 20.75 -14.50 -21.66
N ASP A 392 21.98 -14.98 -21.58
CA ASP A 392 22.40 -16.23 -22.19
C ASP A 392 21.85 -17.42 -21.41
N VAL A 393 21.21 -18.35 -22.12
CA VAL A 393 20.62 -19.57 -21.55
C VAL A 393 21.03 -20.79 -22.38
N GLY A 394 21.42 -21.86 -21.71
CA GLY A 394 21.74 -23.14 -22.34
C GLY A 394 20.50 -23.98 -22.60
N PHE A 395 20.36 -24.48 -23.83
CA PHE A 395 19.32 -25.43 -24.24
C PHE A 395 19.94 -26.67 -24.87
N CYS A 396 19.28 -27.80 -24.69
CA CYS A 396 19.67 -29.05 -25.32
C CYS A 396 19.25 -29.06 -26.80
N ALA A 397 20.24 -28.95 -27.68
CA ALA A 397 20.05 -28.96 -29.12
C ALA A 397 20.90 -30.05 -29.77
N LEU A 398 20.52 -30.43 -30.99
CA LEU A 398 21.41 -31.24 -31.80
C LEU A 398 22.65 -30.40 -32.16
N PRO A 399 23.85 -30.98 -32.12
CA PRO A 399 25.05 -30.26 -32.51
C PRO A 399 24.92 -29.81 -33.97
N THR A 400 25.19 -28.54 -34.23
CA THR A 400 25.39 -28.01 -35.58
C THR A 400 26.68 -28.62 -36.13
N LEU A 401 26.52 -29.69 -36.90
CA LEU A 401 27.62 -30.40 -37.55
C LEU A 401 27.68 -29.99 -39.01
N ASP A 402 28.68 -29.20 -39.36
CA ASP A 402 29.09 -29.07 -40.76
C ASP A 402 29.66 -30.41 -41.20
N CYS A 403 28.93 -31.07 -42.10
CA CYS A 403 29.23 -32.43 -42.51
C CYS A 403 29.35 -32.48 -44.03
N ALA A 404 30.51 -32.91 -44.52
CA ALA A 404 30.79 -32.99 -45.96
C ALA A 404 30.50 -34.40 -46.49
N ARG A 405 30.50 -35.40 -45.62
CA ARG A 405 30.25 -36.82 -45.93
C ARG A 405 29.46 -37.48 -44.79
N PRO A 406 28.68 -38.54 -45.06
CA PRO A 406 27.85 -39.21 -44.05
C PRO A 406 28.60 -39.71 -42.80
N SER A 407 29.91 -39.97 -42.90
CA SER A 407 30.76 -40.40 -41.79
C SER A 407 31.06 -39.30 -40.77
N ASP A 408 30.78 -38.04 -41.10
CA ASP A 408 31.13 -36.89 -40.28
C ASP A 408 30.10 -36.66 -39.16
N CYS A 409 28.95 -37.33 -39.21
CA CYS A 409 27.91 -37.28 -38.18
C CYS A 409 27.98 -38.51 -37.25
N PRO A 410 27.94 -38.34 -35.92
CA PRO A 410 27.82 -39.46 -35.00
C PRO A 410 26.43 -40.09 -35.10
N ALA A 411 26.35 -41.41 -35.00
CA ALA A 411 25.06 -42.11 -35.03
C ALA A 411 24.15 -41.65 -33.87
N PRO A 412 22.85 -41.38 -34.10
CA PRO A 412 22.08 -41.71 -35.31
C PRO A 412 21.97 -40.57 -36.35
N LEU A 413 22.71 -39.47 -36.19
CA LEU A 413 22.64 -38.32 -37.09
C LEU A 413 23.20 -38.67 -38.48
N GLN A 414 22.58 -38.12 -39.53
CA GLN A 414 23.00 -38.29 -40.92
C GLN A 414 23.09 -36.92 -41.59
N CYS A 415 24.08 -36.74 -42.46
CA CYS A 415 24.14 -35.56 -43.32
C CYS A 415 22.90 -35.44 -44.18
N ALA A 416 22.21 -34.31 -44.07
CA ALA A 416 21.14 -33.93 -44.98
C ALA A 416 21.67 -32.89 -45.98
N PHE A 417 21.75 -33.27 -47.26
CA PHE A 417 22.11 -32.34 -48.34
C PHE A 417 20.83 -31.81 -48.99
N THR A 418 20.61 -30.51 -48.94
CA THR A 418 19.55 -29.84 -49.71
C THR A 418 20.14 -29.38 -51.05
N LEU A 419 19.57 -29.85 -52.16
CA LEU A 419 19.88 -29.31 -53.48
C LEU A 419 19.23 -27.91 -53.57
N VAL A 420 20.05 -26.86 -53.60
CA VAL A 420 19.60 -25.48 -53.80
C VAL A 420 19.31 -25.21 -55.27
#